data_AF-A0A0D0APA1-F1
#
_entry.id   AF-A0A0D0APA1-F1
#
_cell.length_a   1.000
_cell.length_b   1.000
_cell.length_c   1.000
_cell.angle_alpha   90.00
_cell.angle_beta   90.00
_cell.angle_gamma   90.00
#
_symmetry.space_group_name_H-M   'P 1'
#
loop_
_entity.id
_entity.type
_entity.pdbx_description
1 polymer ?
#
loop_
_entity_poly.entity_id
_entity_poly.type
_entity_poly.pdbx_seq_one_letter_code
_entity_poly.pdbx_strand_id
1 'polypeptide(L)' 'MVHEDGCCASCGDKSRTVTMVNKQINSNNWWQIPFPSSDVVIIQLQGIFSKLTIINVYYNSQK' A
#
# COMPACT_ATOMS: atom_id res chain seq x y z
N MET A 1 8.22 -38.67 -19.16
CA MET A 1 7.17 -37.66 -19.36
C MET A 1 7.71 -36.38 -18.76
N VAL A 2 7.97 -35.40 -19.62
CA VAL A 2 8.54 -34.10 -19.24
C VAL A 2 7.39 -33.11 -19.20
N HIS A 3 7.20 -32.43 -18.07
CA HIS A 3 6.37 -31.25 -17.90
C HIS A 3 6.72 -30.64 -16.54
N GLU A 4 7.04 -29.38 -16.34
CA GLU A 4 7.54 -28.26 -17.13
C GLU A 4 8.06 -27.30 -16.04
N ASP A 5 9.11 -26.54 -16.32
CA ASP A 5 9.73 -25.63 -15.35
C ASP A 5 8.73 -24.60 -14.80
N GLY A 6 8.50 -24.64 -13.48
CA GLY A 6 7.62 -23.73 -12.76
C GLY A 6 8.29 -22.98 -11.62
N CYS A 7 9.60 -22.74 -11.69
CA CYS A 7 10.23 -21.72 -10.84
C CYS A 7 10.12 -20.36 -11.54
N CYS A 8 9.31 -19.44 -10.99
CA CYS A 8 9.82 -18.18 -10.44
C CYS A 8 8.68 -17.23 -10.02
N ALA A 9 8.82 -16.72 -8.79
CA ALA A 9 8.13 -15.58 -8.20
C ALA A 9 6.70 -15.79 -7.66
N SER A 10 6.51 -16.74 -6.73
CA SER A 10 5.77 -16.32 -5.53
C SER A 10 6.75 -15.55 -4.64
N CYS A 11 6.25 -14.56 -3.91
CA CYS A 11 6.95 -13.84 -2.85
C CYS A 11 7.68 -12.55 -3.27
N GLY A 12 6.88 -11.51 -3.43
CA GLY A 12 7.35 -10.14 -3.41
C GLY A 12 6.19 -9.21 -3.70
N ASP A 13 5.36 -8.91 -2.70
CA ASP A 13 4.56 -7.69 -2.74
C ASP A 13 5.56 -6.55 -2.89
N LYS A 14 5.78 -6.11 -4.13
CA LYS A 14 6.64 -4.97 -4.39
C LYS A 14 5.96 -3.79 -3.72
N SER A 15 6.56 -3.28 -2.65
CA SER A 15 6.09 -2.05 -2.03
C SER A 15 6.07 -0.95 -3.10
N ARG A 16 4.87 -0.51 -3.46
CA ARG A 16 4.67 0.51 -4.51
C ARG A 16 4.74 1.93 -3.97
N THR A 17 4.76 2.08 -2.64
CA THR A 17 4.49 3.36 -1.97
C THR A 17 5.31 3.54 -0.72
N VAL A 18 5.90 4.72 -0.58
CA VAL A 18 6.33 5.27 0.71
C VAL A 18 5.51 6.52 0.96
N THR A 19 4.74 6.54 2.05
CA THR A 19 4.03 7.75 2.50
C THR A 19 4.84 8.41 3.62
N MET A 20 5.38 9.59 3.34
CA MET A 20 6.01 10.41 4.38
C MET A 20 4.97 11.37 4.96
N VAL A 21 4.84 11.37 6.28
CA VAL A 21 3.97 12.30 7.02
C VAL A 21 4.82 13.26 7.84
N ASN A 22 4.36 14.50 7.97
CA ASN A 22 5.02 15.49 8.82
C ASN A 22 5.01 15.00 10.27
N LYS A 23 6.14 15.11 11.00
CA LYS A 23 6.27 14.71 12.42
C LYS A 23 5.26 15.40 13.35
N GLN A 24 4.73 16.56 12.98
CA GLN A 24 3.67 17.25 13.72
C GLN A 24 2.33 16.50 13.69
N ILE A 25 2.15 15.59 12.72
CA ILE A 25 1.04 14.64 12.70
C ILE A 25 1.42 13.47 13.61
N ASN A 26 0.64 13.24 14.67
CA ASN A 26 0.84 12.07 15.52
C ASN A 26 0.65 10.79 14.68
N SER A 27 1.77 10.19 14.27
CA SER A 27 1.80 8.98 13.45
C SER A 27 1.87 7.71 14.29
N ASN A 28 1.70 7.76 15.62
CA ASN A 28 1.76 6.56 16.45
C ASN A 28 0.51 5.70 16.35
N ASN A 29 -0.57 6.25 15.78
CA ASN A 29 -1.86 5.59 15.70
C ASN A 29 -2.34 5.60 14.23
N TRP A 30 -1.68 4.77 13.42
CA TRP A 30 -1.99 4.59 12.01
C TRP A 30 -2.26 3.12 11.68
N TRP A 31 -3.07 2.89 10.65
CA TRP A 31 -3.26 1.57 10.09
C TRP A 31 -3.57 1.66 8.60
N GLN A 32 -3.23 0.59 7.88
CA GLN A 32 -3.66 0.42 6.50
C GLN A 32 -5.05 -0.20 6.48
N ILE A 33 -5.95 0.36 5.68
CA ILE A 33 -7.27 -0.22 5.42
C ILE A 33 -7.13 -1.20 4.24
N PRO A 34 -7.50 -2.48 4.40
CA PRO A 34 -7.48 -3.44 3.30
C PRO A 34 -8.37 -2.98 2.15
N PHE A 35 -7.88 -3.11 0.92
CA PHE A 35 -8.63 -2.78 -0.28
C PHE A 35 -8.34 -3.84 -1.36
N PRO A 36 -9.35 -4.28 -2.15
CA PRO A 36 -9.18 -5.34 -3.15
C PRO A 36 -8.51 -4.82 -4.44
N SER A 37 -7.39 -4.12 -4.32
CA SER A 37 -6.50 -3.75 -5.43
C SER A 37 -5.10 -3.47 -4.93
N SER A 38 -4.09 -4.02 -5.61
CA SER A 38 -2.67 -3.73 -5.33
C SER A 38 -2.23 -2.33 -5.78
N ASP A 39 -3.08 -1.62 -6.53
CA ASP A 39 -2.83 -0.27 -7.01
C ASP A 39 -3.35 0.81 -6.04
N VAL A 40 -3.98 0.41 -4.94
CA VAL A 40 -4.58 1.33 -3.97
C VAL A 40 -4.02 1.07 -2.58
N VAL A 41 -3.46 2.11 -1.96
CA VAL A 41 -3.03 2.08 -0.56
C VAL A 41 -3.84 3.11 0.22
N ILE A 42 -4.56 2.65 1.24
CA ILE A 42 -5.37 3.49 2.12
C ILE A 42 -4.73 3.49 3.50
N ILE A 43 -4.30 4.65 3.98
CA ILE A 43 -3.74 4.84 5.32
C ILE A 43 -4.71 5.71 6.11
N GLN A 44 -5.12 5.24 7.29
CA GLN A 44 -5.86 6.06 8.25
C GLN A 44 -4.97 6.39 9.44
N LEU A 45 -4.96 7.67 9.80
CA LEU A 45 -4.23 8.26 10.92
C LEU A 45 -5.26 8.83 11.90
N GLN A 46 -5.11 8.50 13.18
CA GLN A 46 -5.87 9.16 14.25
C GLN A 46 -5.02 10.27 14.86
N GLY A 47 -5.45 11.52 14.65
CA GLY A 47 -4.79 12.72 15.16
C GLY A 47 -5.70 13.55 16.07
N ILE A 48 -5.19 14.72 16.48
CA ILE A 48 -5.97 15.73 17.21
C ILE A 48 -7.18 16.25 16.40
N PHE A 49 -7.09 16.16 15.07
CA PHE A 49 -8.14 16.50 14.12
C PHE A 49 -9.14 15.36 13.89
N SER A 50 -9.25 14.40 14.82
CA SER A 50 -9.97 13.14 14.65
C SER A 50 -9.27 12.23 13.64
N LYS A 51 -9.77 12.09 12.41
CA LYS A 51 -9.29 11.10 11.44
C LYS A 51 -8.80 11.77 10.17
N LEU A 52 -7.60 11.39 9.72
CA LEU A 52 -7.06 11.72 8.41
C LEU A 52 -6.92 10.43 7.61
N THR A 53 -7.55 10.37 6.45
CA THR A 53 -7.43 9.26 5.51
C THR A 53 -6.63 9.72 4.30
N ILE A 54 -5.54 9.01 4.01
CA ILE A 54 -4.69 9.22 2.83
C ILE A 54 -4.94 8.06 1.88
N ILE A 55 -5.28 8.37 0.63
CA ILE A 55 -5.53 7.37 -0.43
C ILE A 55 -4.50 7.61 -1.53
N ASN A 56 -3.58 6.66 -1.70
CA ASN A 56 -2.66 6.63 -2.82
C ASN A 56 -3.21 5.70 -3.90
N VAL A 57 -3.45 6.24 -5.10
CA VAL A 57 -3.94 5.47 -6.25
C VAL A 57 -2.86 5.47 -7.32
N TYR A 58 -2.39 4.29 -7.69
CA TYR A 58 -1.39 4.09 -8.74
C TYR A 58 -2.09 3.77 -10.04
N TYR A 59 -2.04 4.71 -10.98
CA TYR A 59 -2.46 4.43 -12.33
C TYR A 59 -1.30 3.82 -13.12
N ASN A 60 -1.44 2.56 -13.53
CA ASN A 60 -0.53 1.96 -14.49
C ASN A 60 -1.06 2.23 -15.91
N SER A 61 -0.44 3.16 -16.63
CA SER A 61 -0.68 3.31 -18.07
C SER A 61 -0.02 2.15 -18.82
N GLN A 62 -0.73 1.03 -18.94
CA GLN A 62 -0.36 0.02 -19.94
C GLN A 62 -0.58 0.65 -21.32
N LYS A 63 0.49 0.70 -22.11
CA LYS A 63 0.52 1.29 -23.45
C LYS A 63 0.30 0.22 -24.50
#